data_AF-A0A7V9MK44-F1
#
_entry.id   AF-A0A7V9MK44-F1
#
_cell.length_a   1.000
_cell.length_b   1.000
_cell.length_c   1.000
_cell.angle_alpha   90.00
_cell.angle_beta   90.00
_cell.angle_gamma   90.00
#
_symmetry.space_group_name_H-M   'P 1'
#
loop_
_entity.id
_entity.type
_entity.pdbx_description
1 polymer ?
#
loop_
_entity_poly.entity_id
_entity_poly.type
_entity_poly.pdbx_seq_one_letter_code
_entity_poly.pdbx_strand_id
1 'polypeptide(L)'
;KITLNMGVGEAKQDSKMLDAAQEQLATIAGQHPNVRRARQSIAAFKLREGMPVGLAVTLRGARMYEFLDRLISIAIPRIRDFRGLSARSFDGRGNYSMGVREQIIFPEIDYDAVDQVRGLDITMTIKARSDEEAFALLEAFGMPFSQEGRPGRAAPDPDEADEERRREEARARAEAERAALEQLKEEDPDAYERSQPSAVEEDSPDATT
;
A
#
# COMPACT_ATOMS: atom_id res chain seq x y z
N LYS A 1 -18.17 -3.59 -10.47
CA LYS A 1 -18.92 -2.34 -10.16
C LYS A 1 -18.06 -1.50 -9.23
N ILE A 2 -18.15 -0.18 -9.30
CA ILE A 2 -17.45 0.70 -8.36
C ILE A 2 -18.51 1.44 -7.54
N THR A 3 -18.36 1.46 -6.22
CA THR A 3 -19.24 2.18 -5.32
C THR A 3 -18.45 3.31 -4.69
N LEU A 4 -18.96 4.52 -4.83
CA LEU A 4 -18.42 5.71 -4.17
C LEU A 4 -19.33 6.05 -3.00
N ASN A 5 -18.75 6.30 -1.85
CA ASN A 5 -19.47 6.63 -0.62
C ASN A 5 -18.83 7.84 0.04
N MET A 6 -19.64 8.82 0.41
CA MET A 6 -19.21 10.02 1.10
C MET A 6 -20.00 10.15 2.40
N GLY A 7 -19.30 10.08 3.53
CA GLY A 7 -19.87 10.34 4.84
C GLY A 7 -19.97 11.83 5.08
N VAL A 8 -21.16 12.32 5.42
CA VAL A 8 -21.39 13.74 5.75
C VAL A 8 -22.04 13.82 7.14
N GLY A 9 -21.21 13.68 8.18
CA GLY A 9 -21.70 13.64 9.56
C GLY A 9 -22.40 14.93 10.03
N GLU A 10 -22.08 16.06 9.38
CA GLU A 10 -22.65 17.39 9.63
C GLU A 10 -24.00 17.61 8.93
N ALA A 11 -24.38 16.74 7.98
CA ALA A 11 -25.64 16.84 7.24
C ALA A 11 -26.89 16.75 8.11
N LYS A 12 -26.75 16.31 9.37
CA LYS A 12 -27.83 16.29 10.35
C LYS A 12 -28.21 17.69 10.85
N GLN A 13 -27.31 18.66 10.73
CA GLN A 13 -27.47 20.03 11.21
C GLN A 13 -27.73 21.01 10.06
N ASP A 14 -27.10 20.81 8.92
CA ASP A 14 -27.24 21.67 7.75
C ASP A 14 -27.55 20.86 6.49
N SER A 15 -28.73 21.08 5.91
CA SER A 15 -29.13 20.43 4.65
C SER A 15 -28.33 20.96 3.46
N LYS A 16 -27.87 22.21 3.49
CA LYS A 16 -27.09 22.81 2.38
C LYS A 16 -25.76 22.09 2.19
N MET A 17 -25.13 21.67 3.30
CA MET A 17 -23.90 20.89 3.27
C MET A 17 -24.11 19.54 2.60
N LEU A 18 -25.29 18.93 2.73
CA LEU A 18 -25.63 17.70 2.02
C LEU A 18 -25.79 17.96 0.53
N ASP A 19 -26.50 19.03 0.16
CA ASP A 19 -26.78 19.40 -1.22
C ASP A 19 -25.48 19.71 -1.98
N ALA A 20 -24.57 20.48 -1.38
CA ALA A 20 -23.25 20.77 -1.96
C ALA A 20 -22.42 19.50 -2.20
N ALA A 21 -22.38 18.57 -1.23
CA ALA A 21 -21.71 17.29 -1.44
C ALA A 21 -22.40 16.40 -2.48
N GLN A 22 -23.73 16.50 -2.62
CA GLN A 22 -24.47 15.78 -3.65
C GLN A 22 -24.10 16.29 -5.03
N GLU A 23 -23.98 17.60 -5.22
CA GLU A 23 -23.50 18.20 -6.46
C GLU A 23 -22.05 17.81 -6.77
N GLN A 24 -21.13 17.94 -5.80
CA GLN A 24 -19.73 17.55 -5.98
C GLN A 24 -19.59 16.07 -6.37
N LEU A 25 -20.28 15.17 -5.67
CA LEU A 25 -20.24 13.75 -5.98
C LEU A 25 -20.92 13.43 -7.31
N ALA A 26 -21.97 14.17 -7.69
CA ALA A 26 -22.61 14.04 -9.00
C ALA A 26 -21.65 14.44 -10.13
N THR A 27 -20.90 15.53 -9.94
CA THR A 27 -19.86 15.99 -10.88
C THR A 27 -18.76 14.96 -11.04
N ILE A 28 -18.23 14.41 -9.94
CA ILE A 28 -17.18 13.38 -9.97
C ILE A 28 -17.69 12.10 -10.68
N ALA A 29 -18.88 11.63 -10.30
CA ALA A 29 -19.39 10.35 -10.77
C ALA A 29 -20.11 10.42 -12.14
N GLY A 30 -20.43 11.63 -12.62
CA GLY A 30 -21.31 11.84 -13.78
C GLY A 30 -22.70 11.22 -13.59
N GLN A 31 -23.15 11.06 -12.34
CA GLN A 31 -24.39 10.40 -11.97
C GLN A 31 -24.91 10.95 -10.65
N HIS A 32 -26.21 11.24 -10.58
CA HIS A 32 -26.86 11.73 -9.36
C HIS A 32 -26.72 10.70 -8.21
N PRO A 33 -26.13 11.07 -7.06
CA PRO A 33 -25.95 10.17 -5.94
C PRO A 33 -27.24 9.99 -5.13
N ASN A 34 -27.34 8.87 -4.43
CA ASN A 34 -28.46 8.55 -3.55
C ASN A 34 -28.14 8.92 -2.10
N VAL A 35 -29.06 9.63 -1.44
CA VAL A 35 -28.94 10.02 -0.04
C VAL A 35 -29.12 8.79 0.87
N ARG A 36 -28.09 8.51 1.67
CA ARG A 36 -28.09 7.44 2.67
C ARG A 36 -28.67 7.96 3.97
N ARG A 37 -29.79 7.36 4.39
CA ARG A 37 -30.45 7.64 5.66
C ARG A 37 -30.02 6.65 6.73
N ALA A 38 -29.98 7.10 7.99
CA ALA A 38 -29.71 6.28 9.15
C ALA A 38 -30.76 5.16 9.28
N ARG A 39 -30.32 3.92 9.46
CA ARG A 39 -31.18 2.75 9.66
C ARG A 39 -31.60 2.56 11.12
N GLN A 40 -30.83 3.10 12.05
CA GLN A 40 -31.04 2.95 13.49
C GLN A 40 -30.72 4.27 14.18
N SER A 41 -31.39 4.51 15.30
CA SER A 41 -31.12 5.66 16.16
C SER A 41 -29.97 5.33 17.11
N ILE A 42 -28.94 6.17 17.16
CA ILE A 42 -27.77 5.98 18.01
C ILE A 42 -27.47 7.29 18.74
N ALA A 43 -27.63 7.28 20.06
CA ALA A 43 -27.51 8.47 20.91
C ALA A 43 -26.08 9.06 20.90
N ALA A 44 -25.04 8.21 20.86
CA ALA A 44 -23.63 8.65 20.85
C ALA A 44 -23.31 9.59 19.67
N PHE A 45 -23.89 9.34 18.49
CA PHE A 45 -23.72 10.16 17.30
C PHE A 45 -24.80 11.25 17.15
N LYS A 46 -25.74 11.33 18.11
CA LYS A 46 -26.93 12.19 18.06
C LYS A 46 -27.75 11.97 16.77
N LEU A 47 -27.85 10.72 16.33
CA LEU A 47 -28.56 10.33 15.11
C LEU A 47 -29.90 9.68 15.44
N ARG A 48 -30.93 10.06 14.68
CA ARG A 48 -32.25 9.41 14.67
C ARG A 48 -32.45 8.66 13.36
N GLU A 49 -33.22 7.59 13.41
CA GLU A 49 -33.62 6.82 12.24
C GLU A 49 -34.25 7.74 11.17
N GLY A 50 -33.91 7.50 9.91
CA GLY A 50 -34.39 8.29 8.78
C GLY A 50 -33.62 9.60 8.50
N MET A 51 -32.76 10.06 9.41
CA MET A 51 -31.92 11.25 9.17
C MET A 51 -30.90 10.99 8.05
N PRO A 52 -30.60 11.97 7.17
CA PRO A 52 -29.55 11.84 6.17
C PRO A 52 -28.17 11.83 6.86
N VAL A 53 -27.30 10.91 6.43
CA VAL A 53 -25.96 10.69 7.01
C VAL A 53 -24.85 10.81 5.96
N GLY A 54 -25.18 10.56 4.70
CA GLY A 54 -24.20 10.61 3.63
C GLY A 54 -24.80 10.35 2.27
N LEU A 55 -23.92 10.16 1.29
CA LEU A 55 -24.26 10.02 -0.12
C LEU A 55 -23.54 8.80 -0.68
N ALA A 56 -24.20 8.07 -1.56
CA ALA A 56 -23.54 6.99 -2.27
C ALA A 56 -23.98 6.91 -3.72
N VAL A 57 -23.06 6.53 -4.59
CA VAL A 57 -23.33 6.28 -6.01
C VAL A 57 -22.69 4.95 -6.41
N THR A 58 -23.35 4.23 -7.31
CA THR A 58 -22.85 2.93 -7.80
C THR A 58 -22.71 3.01 -9.31
N LEU A 59 -21.46 2.94 -9.76
CA LEU A 59 -21.07 2.98 -11.15
C LEU A 59 -20.99 1.57 -11.74
N ARG A 60 -21.58 1.38 -12.92
CA ARG A 60 -21.60 0.13 -13.69
C ARG A 60 -21.44 0.44 -15.19
N GLY A 61 -20.96 -0.53 -15.96
CA GLY A 61 -20.80 -0.39 -17.41
C GLY A 61 -19.74 0.65 -17.76
N ALA A 62 -19.98 1.45 -18.80
CA ALA A 62 -19.02 2.42 -19.34
C ALA A 62 -18.55 3.46 -18.30
N ARG A 63 -19.49 4.06 -17.54
CA ARG A 63 -19.16 5.09 -16.52
C ARG A 63 -18.21 4.57 -15.44
N MET A 64 -18.25 3.28 -15.15
CA MET A 64 -17.33 2.65 -14.19
C MET A 64 -15.89 2.66 -14.71
N TYR A 65 -15.69 2.30 -15.98
CA TYR A 65 -14.36 2.26 -16.59
C TYR A 65 -13.81 3.66 -16.83
N GLU A 66 -14.65 4.61 -17.25
CA GLU A 66 -14.28 6.02 -17.38
C GLU A 66 -13.86 6.64 -16.04
N PHE A 67 -14.62 6.37 -14.97
CA PHE A 67 -14.23 6.79 -13.63
C PHE A 67 -12.91 6.14 -13.18
N LEU A 68 -12.72 4.84 -13.45
CA LEU A 68 -11.50 4.13 -13.08
C LEU A 68 -10.26 4.69 -13.80
N ASP A 69 -10.36 4.90 -15.10
CA ASP A 69 -9.27 5.49 -15.91
C ASP A 69 -8.89 6.87 -15.37
N ARG A 70 -9.88 7.74 -15.16
CA ARG A 70 -9.65 9.07 -14.59
C ARG A 70 -9.09 9.03 -13.17
N LEU A 71 -9.52 8.07 -12.35
CA LEU A 71 -9.00 7.88 -10.99
C LEU A 71 -7.50 7.55 -11.04
N ILE A 72 -7.09 6.61 -11.90
CA ILE A 72 -5.71 6.15 -12.04
C ILE A 72 -4.83 7.21 -12.69
N SER A 73 -5.27 7.74 -13.83
CA SER A 73 -4.46 8.60 -14.70
C SER A 73 -4.35 10.04 -14.18
N ILE A 74 -5.36 10.55 -13.47
CA ILE A 74 -5.44 11.97 -13.09
C ILE A 74 -5.57 12.17 -11.58
N ALA A 75 -6.50 11.49 -10.91
CA ALA A 75 -6.83 11.80 -9.52
C ALA A 75 -5.77 11.30 -8.53
N ILE A 76 -5.32 10.04 -8.66
CA ILE A 76 -4.34 9.44 -7.74
C ILE A 76 -2.99 10.20 -7.73
N PRO A 77 -2.40 10.57 -8.88
CA PRO A 77 -1.15 11.34 -8.91
C PRO A 77 -1.24 12.72 -8.22
N ARG A 78 -2.46 13.27 -8.07
CA ARG A 78 -2.70 14.56 -7.39
C ARG A 78 -2.88 14.42 -5.88
N ILE A 79 -2.86 13.21 -5.33
CA ILE A 79 -2.89 13.00 -3.89
C ILE A 79 -1.58 13.56 -3.28
N ARG A 80 -1.72 14.42 -2.27
CA ARG A 80 -0.57 14.95 -1.52
C ARG A 80 0.21 13.82 -0.85
N ASP A 81 1.54 13.85 -0.98
CA ASP A 81 2.47 12.85 -0.45
C ASP A 81 2.15 11.40 -0.87
N PHE A 82 1.77 11.21 -2.13
CA PHE A 82 1.44 9.89 -2.66
C PHE A 82 2.66 8.95 -2.67
N ARG A 83 2.57 7.83 -1.93
CA ARG A 83 3.61 6.77 -1.84
C ARG A 83 3.17 5.44 -2.44
N GLY A 84 2.13 5.44 -3.27
CA GLY A 84 1.47 4.22 -3.72
C GLY A 84 0.27 3.85 -2.85
N LEU A 85 -0.67 3.15 -3.45
CA LEU A 85 -1.84 2.61 -2.78
C LEU A 85 -1.49 1.35 -1.99
N SER A 86 -2.12 1.15 -0.83
CA SER A 86 -1.94 -0.06 -0.04
C SER A 86 -2.44 -1.28 -0.81
N ALA A 87 -1.55 -2.26 -1.03
CA ALA A 87 -1.88 -3.56 -1.57
C ALA A 87 -2.54 -4.50 -0.53
N ARG A 88 -2.61 -4.09 0.74
CA ARG A 88 -3.26 -4.85 1.83
C ARG A 88 -4.75 -4.57 1.97
N SER A 89 -5.30 -3.62 1.22
CA SER A 89 -6.68 -3.15 1.39
C SER A 89 -7.73 -3.99 0.65
N PHE A 90 -7.42 -5.26 0.40
CA PHE A 90 -8.37 -6.24 -0.12
C PHE A 90 -9.13 -6.90 1.04
N ASP A 91 -10.33 -7.40 0.77
CA ASP A 91 -11.24 -7.97 1.77
C ASP A 91 -11.12 -9.50 1.93
N GLY A 92 -10.10 -10.14 1.35
CA GLY A 92 -9.95 -11.60 1.33
C GLY A 92 -10.80 -12.30 0.27
N ARG A 93 -11.66 -11.56 -0.45
CA ARG A 93 -12.57 -12.09 -1.48
C ARG A 93 -12.41 -11.37 -2.80
N GLY A 94 -11.27 -10.70 -3.00
CA GLY A 94 -10.94 -9.99 -4.23
C GLY A 94 -11.63 -8.64 -4.41
N ASN A 95 -12.32 -8.09 -3.41
CA ASN A 95 -12.79 -6.71 -3.49
C ASN A 95 -11.75 -5.77 -2.90
N TYR A 96 -11.57 -4.62 -3.55
CA TYR A 96 -10.61 -3.62 -3.14
C TYR A 96 -11.33 -2.38 -2.60
N SER A 97 -10.88 -1.85 -1.47
CA SER A 97 -11.39 -0.59 -0.93
C SER A 97 -10.27 0.38 -0.64
N MET A 98 -10.46 1.64 -1.00
CA MET A 98 -9.54 2.72 -0.65
C MET A 98 -10.31 3.96 -0.19
N GLY A 99 -9.72 4.69 0.75
CA GLY A 99 -10.21 5.97 1.21
C GLY A 99 -9.37 7.11 0.65
N VAL A 100 -10.02 8.10 0.05
CA VAL A 100 -9.45 9.37 -0.35
C VAL A 100 -9.80 10.40 0.71
N ARG A 101 -8.82 11.15 1.21
CA ARG A 101 -9.03 12.14 2.27
C ARG A 101 -9.64 13.45 1.77
N GLU A 102 -9.31 13.83 0.54
CA GLU A 102 -9.63 15.14 -0.02
C GLU A 102 -10.25 14.94 -1.41
N GLN A 103 -11.49 15.40 -1.62
CA GLN A 103 -12.18 15.29 -2.91
C GLN A 103 -11.59 16.21 -4.01
N ILE A 104 -10.76 17.19 -3.64
CA ILE A 104 -10.11 18.14 -4.54
C ILE A 104 -9.07 17.51 -5.50
N ILE A 105 -8.77 16.22 -5.32
CA ILE A 105 -7.90 15.48 -6.24
C ILE A 105 -8.52 15.36 -7.64
N PHE A 106 -9.86 15.43 -7.73
CA PHE A 106 -10.59 15.39 -8.99
C PHE A 106 -10.55 16.79 -9.66
N PRO A 107 -10.09 16.92 -10.91
CA PRO A 107 -10.00 18.21 -11.60
C PRO A 107 -11.36 18.85 -11.88
N GLU A 108 -12.45 18.08 -11.83
CA GLU A 108 -13.79 18.59 -12.04
C GLU A 108 -14.36 19.35 -10.83
N ILE A 109 -13.71 19.23 -9.67
CA ILE A 109 -14.07 20.01 -8.48
C ILE A 109 -13.34 21.34 -8.54
N ASP A 110 -14.11 22.43 -8.59
CA ASP A 110 -13.59 23.78 -8.43
C ASP A 110 -13.23 24.00 -6.96
N TYR A 111 -11.95 24.28 -6.72
CA TYR A 111 -11.40 24.52 -5.39
C TYR A 111 -12.07 25.71 -4.68
N ASP A 112 -12.40 26.78 -5.42
CA ASP A 112 -12.96 28.00 -4.84
C ASP A 112 -14.43 27.82 -4.43
N ALA A 113 -15.11 26.84 -5.03
CA ALA A 113 -16.49 26.49 -4.71
C ALA A 113 -16.60 25.47 -3.56
N VAL A 114 -15.48 24.91 -3.07
CA VAL A 114 -15.50 23.94 -1.96
C VAL A 114 -15.63 24.68 -0.63
N ASP A 115 -16.71 24.39 0.07
CA ASP A 115 -17.00 24.80 1.43
C ASP A 115 -16.09 24.12 2.46
N GLN A 116 -15.97 22.79 2.35
CA GLN A 116 -15.23 21.94 3.27
C GLN A 116 -14.58 20.77 2.54
N VAL A 117 -13.35 20.44 2.92
CA VAL A 117 -12.66 19.25 2.43
C VAL A 117 -13.29 18.00 3.06
N ARG A 118 -13.74 17.07 2.21
CA ARG A 118 -14.46 15.85 2.56
C ARG A 118 -13.75 14.63 2.00
N GLY A 119 -13.78 13.56 2.78
CA GLY A 119 -13.28 12.27 2.34
C GLY A 119 -14.26 11.52 1.44
N LEU A 120 -13.74 10.62 0.62
CA LEU A 120 -14.49 9.74 -0.26
C LEU A 120 -13.96 8.32 -0.14
N ASP A 121 -14.85 7.37 0.13
CA ASP A 121 -14.53 5.95 0.09
C ASP A 121 -14.88 5.37 -1.28
N ILE A 122 -13.94 4.64 -1.86
CA ILE A 122 -14.06 4.01 -3.17
C ILE A 122 -13.91 2.50 -2.97
N THR A 123 -14.99 1.76 -3.24
CA THR A 123 -15.00 0.30 -3.18
C THR A 123 -15.19 -0.28 -4.57
N MET A 124 -14.20 -1.04 -5.03
CA MET A 124 -14.21 -1.77 -6.28
C MET A 124 -14.66 -3.21 -6.01
N THR A 125 -15.85 -3.56 -6.49
CA THR A 125 -16.33 -4.95 -6.45
C THR A 125 -15.92 -5.65 -7.74
N ILE A 126 -15.00 -6.59 -7.60
CA ILE A 126 -14.39 -7.36 -8.70
C ILE A 126 -14.90 -8.80 -8.61
N LYS A 127 -15.03 -9.46 -9.76
CA LYS A 127 -15.37 -10.88 -9.81
C LYS A 127 -14.09 -11.72 -9.82
N ALA A 128 -13.34 -11.66 -8.73
CA ALA A 128 -12.15 -12.47 -8.49
C ALA A 128 -12.45 -13.52 -7.41
N ARG A 129 -11.69 -14.62 -7.40
CA ARG A 129 -11.82 -15.67 -6.37
C ARG A 129 -10.81 -15.50 -5.24
N SER A 130 -9.70 -14.82 -5.51
CA SER A 130 -8.63 -14.51 -4.56
C SER A 130 -8.21 -13.05 -4.67
N ASP A 131 -7.55 -12.57 -3.62
CA ASP A 131 -6.97 -11.22 -3.60
C ASP A 131 -5.79 -11.11 -4.58
N GLU A 132 -5.09 -12.21 -4.85
CA GLU A 132 -4.00 -12.26 -5.83
C GLU A 132 -4.50 -11.98 -7.26
N GLU A 133 -5.61 -12.61 -7.66
CA GLU A 133 -6.25 -12.37 -8.95
C GLU A 133 -6.73 -10.92 -9.08
N ALA A 134 -7.34 -10.39 -8.01
CA ALA A 134 -7.83 -9.02 -7.98
C ALA A 134 -6.69 -8.00 -8.05
N PHE A 135 -5.60 -8.26 -7.33
CA PHE A 135 -4.40 -7.44 -7.35
C PHE A 135 -3.77 -7.42 -8.74
N ALA A 136 -3.54 -8.60 -9.33
CA ALA A 136 -2.98 -8.70 -10.68
C ALA A 136 -3.84 -7.99 -11.73
N LEU A 137 -5.16 -8.07 -11.60
CA LEU A 137 -6.08 -7.33 -12.47
C LEU A 137 -5.92 -5.81 -12.33
N LEU A 138 -5.91 -5.30 -11.10
CA LEU A 138 -5.76 -3.86 -10.84
C LEU A 138 -4.37 -3.35 -11.23
N GLU A 139 -3.33 -4.15 -11.00
CA GLU A 139 -1.95 -3.89 -11.44
C GLU A 139 -1.89 -3.79 -12.98
N ALA A 140 -2.57 -4.68 -13.70
CA ALA A 140 -2.67 -4.63 -15.17
C ALA A 140 -3.46 -3.40 -15.69
N PHE A 141 -4.41 -2.89 -14.91
CA PHE A 141 -5.09 -1.62 -15.21
C PHE A 141 -4.23 -0.37 -14.91
N GLY A 142 -3.02 -0.55 -14.36
CA GLY A 142 -2.11 0.55 -14.06
C GLY A 142 -2.32 1.17 -12.67
N MET A 143 -2.99 0.48 -11.75
CA MET A 143 -3.13 0.98 -10.38
C MET A 143 -1.75 1.11 -9.71
N PRO A 144 -1.39 2.31 -9.21
CA PRO A 144 -0.09 2.54 -8.60
C PRO A 144 -0.06 2.02 -7.16
N PHE A 145 0.18 0.72 -6.98
CA PHE A 145 0.36 0.12 -5.66
C PHE A 145 1.74 0.42 -5.06
N SER A 146 1.81 0.50 -3.75
CA SER A 146 3.07 0.50 -3.00
C SER A 146 3.77 -0.86 -3.16
N GLN A 147 5.10 -0.87 -3.05
CA GLN A 147 5.89 -2.11 -3.13
C GLN A 147 5.61 -3.09 -1.98
N GLU A 148 5.02 -2.61 -0.89
CA GLU A 148 4.73 -3.42 0.30
C GLU A 148 3.31 -4.00 0.30
N GLY A 149 3.21 -5.27 0.71
CA GLY A 149 1.94 -5.92 1.04
C GLY A 149 1.20 -6.53 -0.14
N ARG A 150 1.91 -6.92 -1.21
CA ARG A 150 1.34 -7.69 -2.33
C ARG A 150 0.69 -8.99 -1.81
N PRO A 151 -0.61 -9.23 -2.06
CA PRO A 151 -1.23 -10.50 -1.71
C PRO A 151 -0.55 -11.64 -2.48
N GLY A 152 -0.29 -12.76 -1.80
CA GLY A 152 0.31 -13.97 -2.39
C GLY A 152 1.83 -14.03 -2.45
N ARG A 153 2.54 -12.92 -2.25
CA ARG A 153 3.99 -12.95 -2.01
C ARG A 153 4.19 -12.84 -0.50
N ALA A 154 4.64 -13.92 0.13
CA ALA A 154 5.15 -13.81 1.49
C ALA A 154 6.18 -12.67 1.51
N ALA A 155 6.11 -11.78 2.51
CA ALA A 155 7.24 -10.92 2.78
C ALA A 155 8.48 -11.84 2.88
N PRO A 156 9.64 -11.46 2.32
CA PRO A 156 10.86 -12.22 2.58
C PRO A 156 10.95 -12.42 4.08
N ASP A 157 11.19 -13.66 4.50
CA ASP A 157 11.26 -13.99 5.92
C ASP A 157 12.25 -13.01 6.56
N PRO A 158 11.88 -12.24 7.59
CA PRO A 158 12.81 -11.32 8.24
C PRO A 158 14.11 -12.03 8.66
N ASP A 159 14.04 -13.32 8.95
CA ASP A 159 15.20 -14.15 9.25
C ASP A 159 16.10 -14.37 8.03
N GLU A 160 15.56 -14.55 6.81
CA GLU A 160 16.36 -14.69 5.58
C GLU A 160 17.07 -13.39 5.20
N ALA A 161 16.40 -12.24 5.35
CA ALA A 161 17.00 -10.93 5.06
C ALA A 161 18.12 -10.57 6.06
N ASP A 162 17.92 -10.90 7.34
CA ASP A 162 18.96 -10.70 8.36
C ASP A 162 20.11 -11.71 8.20
N GLU A 163 19.83 -12.94 7.75
CA GLU A 163 20.86 -13.93 7.47
C GLU A 163 21.70 -13.55 6.22
N GLU A 164 21.09 -13.01 5.16
CA GLU A 164 21.80 -12.47 4.01
C GLU A 164 22.70 -11.29 4.39
N ARG A 165 22.19 -10.34 5.18
CA ARG A 165 23.00 -9.21 5.68
C ARG A 165 24.18 -9.68 6.52
N ARG A 166 23.99 -10.65 7.41
CA ARG A 166 25.08 -11.24 8.21
C ARG A 166 26.10 -11.98 7.35
N ARG A 167 25.66 -12.67 6.30
CA ARG A 167 26.54 -13.36 5.35
C ARG A 167 27.35 -12.37 4.49
N GLU A 168 26.75 -11.28 4.05
CA GLU A 168 27.45 -10.20 3.34
C GLU A 168 28.48 -9.51 4.23
N GLU A 169 28.11 -9.16 5.48
CA GLU A 169 29.04 -8.57 6.46
C GLU A 169 30.21 -9.53 6.78
N ALA A 170 29.95 -10.83 6.93
CA ALA A 170 30.99 -11.83 7.19
C ALA A 170 31.93 -12.00 5.98
N ARG A 171 31.40 -11.99 4.75
CA ARG A 171 32.20 -12.04 3.52
C ARG A 171 33.06 -10.79 3.35
N ALA A 172 32.49 -9.61 3.55
CA ALA A 172 33.22 -8.35 3.48
C ALA A 172 34.33 -8.28 4.55
N ARG A 173 34.06 -8.78 5.77
CA ARG A 173 35.07 -8.86 6.83
C ARG A 173 36.20 -9.83 6.50
N ALA A 174 35.88 -11.00 5.94
CA ALA A 174 36.87 -11.99 5.52
C ALA A 174 37.71 -11.51 4.33
N GLU A 175 37.10 -10.77 3.39
CA GLU A 175 37.80 -10.14 2.27
C GLU A 175 38.71 -9.00 2.75
N ALA A 176 38.24 -8.17 3.67
CA ALA A 176 39.07 -7.13 4.31
C ALA A 176 40.21 -7.72 5.14
N GLU A 177 39.97 -8.81 5.86
CA GLU A 177 41.00 -9.51 6.64
C GLU A 177 42.05 -10.17 5.74
N ARG A 178 41.63 -10.77 4.62
CA ARG A 178 42.55 -11.29 3.59
C ARG A 178 43.37 -10.17 2.96
N ALA A 179 42.75 -9.06 2.60
CA ALA A 179 43.45 -7.91 2.03
C ALA A 179 44.44 -7.28 3.03
N ALA A 180 44.09 -7.22 4.32
CA ALA A 180 44.98 -6.74 5.38
C ALA A 180 46.16 -7.70 5.62
N LEU A 181 45.92 -9.01 5.59
CA LEU A 181 46.98 -10.03 5.68
C LEU A 181 47.92 -10.00 4.47
N GLU A 182 47.38 -9.74 3.28
CA GLU A 182 48.17 -9.59 2.05
C GLU A 182 49.02 -8.31 2.10
N GLN A 183 48.48 -7.18 2.59
CA GLN A 183 49.23 -5.95 2.85
C GLN A 183 50.32 -6.15 3.91
N LEU A 184 50.02 -6.82 5.03
CA LEU A 184 51.01 -7.16 6.07
C LEU A 184 52.13 -8.04 5.53
N LYS A 185 51.83 -8.96 4.61
CA LYS A 185 52.83 -9.82 3.95
C LYS A 185 53.72 -9.03 2.99
N GLU A 186 53.22 -7.93 2.43
CA GLU A 186 53.94 -7.07 1.48
C GLU A 186 54.81 -6.01 2.19
N GLU A 187 54.35 -5.48 3.33
CA GLU A 187 55.05 -4.44 4.10
C GLU A 187 56.08 -4.99 5.12
N ASP A 188 55.86 -6.17 5.70
CA ASP A 188 56.72 -6.71 6.77
C ASP A 188 56.84 -8.26 6.73
N PRO A 189 57.68 -8.83 5.84
CA PRO A 189 57.71 -10.27 5.57
C PRO A 189 58.12 -11.14 6.77
N ASP A 190 58.93 -10.62 7.69
CA ASP A 190 59.40 -11.32 8.91
C ASP A 190 58.33 -11.48 10.01
N ALA A 191 57.23 -10.71 9.94
CA ALA A 191 56.12 -10.79 10.89
C ALA A 191 55.09 -11.86 10.47
N TYR A 192 54.90 -12.07 9.17
CA TYR A 192 53.99 -13.09 8.62
C TYR A 192 54.47 -14.51 8.93
N GLU A 193 55.76 -14.79 8.80
CA GLU A 193 56.35 -16.11 9.06
C GLU A 193 56.22 -16.56 10.53
N ARG A 194 56.21 -15.62 11.49
CA ARG A 194 55.99 -15.92 12.92
C ARG A 194 54.54 -16.22 13.28
N SER A 195 53.59 -15.88 12.41
CA SER A 195 52.15 -15.99 12.66
C SER A 195 51.49 -17.23 12.07
N GLN A 196 52.22 -18.01 11.25
CA GLN A 196 51.71 -19.29 10.79
C GLN A 196 51.75 -20.32 11.94
N PRO A 197 50.63 -20.96 12.31
CA PRO A 197 50.68 -22.09 13.21
C PRO A 197 51.46 -23.22 12.52
N SER A 198 52.51 -23.70 13.19
CA SER A 198 53.31 -24.84 12.75
C SER A 198 52.39 -25.99 12.33
N ALA A 199 52.55 -26.46 11.10
CA ALA A 199 51.90 -27.66 10.60
C ALA A 199 52.09 -28.81 11.60
N VAL A 200 50.97 -29.40 12.01
CA VAL A 200 50.94 -30.61 12.81
C VAL A 200 51.76 -31.67 12.09
N GLU A 201 52.80 -32.18 12.74
CA GLU A 201 53.57 -33.35 12.29
C GLU A 201 52.60 -34.52 12.09
N GLU A 202 52.40 -34.90 10.83
CA GLU A 202 52.11 -36.29 10.49
C GLU A 202 53.35 -37.12 10.84
N ASP A 203 53.25 -38.00 11.83
CA ASP A 203 54.06 -39.23 11.82
C ASP A 203 53.16 -40.46 12.10
N SER A 204 52.90 -41.12 10.98
CA SER A 204 52.54 -42.51 10.65
C SER A 204 51.98 -43.54 11.65
N PRO A 205 51.23 -44.53 11.13
CA PRO A 205 50.64 -45.63 11.87
C PRO A 205 51.62 -46.82 12.04
N ASP A 206 51.27 -47.69 13.00
CA ASP A 206 51.36 -49.17 12.95
C ASP A 206 52.26 -49.92 13.99
N ALA A 207 51.78 -51.13 14.32
CA ALA A 207 52.45 -52.30 14.92
C ALA A 207 52.63 -52.45 16.47
N THR A 208 51.66 -53.16 17.05
CA THR A 208 51.76 -54.42 17.85
C THR A 208 52.92 -54.65 18.86
N THR A 209 52.57 -54.89 20.12
CA THR A 209 52.79 -56.16 20.89
C THR A 209 51.94 -56.15 22.15
#